data_AF-A0A480BTY3-F1
#
_entry.id   AF-A0A480BTY3-F1
#
_cell.length_a   1.000
_cell.length_b   1.000
_cell.length_c   1.000
_cell.angle_alpha   90.00
_cell.angle_beta   90.00
_cell.angle_gamma   90.00
#
_symmetry.space_group_name_H-M   'P 1'
#
loop_
_entity.id
_entity.type
_entity.pdbx_description
1 polymer ?
#
loop_
_entity_poly.entity_id
_entity_poly.type
_entity_poly.pdbx_seq_one_letter_code
_entity_poly.pdbx_strand_id
1 'polypeptide(L)'
;VVETGDHHDLINPGFADAQTRQQPSYYHCQLRALLDGKVDAFFAKGGEIAAMQRESGGGIRMLYNLIEAKPLWAKVNNATPRLLTVSNSLVRERPDAVVRYARILLKAATWAAQPQNTAEATAAMARETGVTPADIDTYYTADIHQKLKPELSVRLIETLEVMKSFLHSHGFIEQNFSTRDWLATDLLREAYAAEGIPWVD
;
A
#
# COMPACT_ATOMS: atom_id res chain seq x y z
N VAL A 1 -9.73 22.13 1.84
CA VAL A 1 -8.52 22.13 0.99
C VAL A 1 -8.59 20.88 0.14
N VAL A 2 -8.90 21.01 -1.15
CA VAL A 2 -9.03 19.89 -2.08
C VAL A 2 -8.23 20.21 -3.33
N GLU A 3 -7.56 19.21 -3.89
CA GLU A 3 -6.90 19.36 -5.19
C GLU A 3 -7.96 19.63 -6.26
N THR A 4 -7.68 20.60 -7.12
CA THR A 4 -8.52 20.93 -8.28
C THR A 4 -7.79 20.50 -9.55
N GLY A 5 -8.36 19.61 -10.35
CA GLY A 5 -7.75 19.07 -11.57
C GLY A 5 -8.24 17.66 -11.89
N ASP A 6 -7.70 17.04 -12.93
CA ASP A 6 -7.95 15.62 -13.19
C ASP A 6 -7.16 14.77 -12.20
N HIS A 7 -7.88 14.07 -11.31
CA HIS A 7 -7.27 13.17 -10.34
C HIS A 7 -6.53 12.00 -10.98
N HIS A 8 -6.90 11.59 -12.20
CA HIS A 8 -6.18 10.55 -12.93
C HIS A 8 -4.74 10.98 -13.22
N ASP A 9 -4.58 12.19 -13.78
CA ASP A 9 -3.27 12.74 -14.14
C ASP A 9 -2.40 13.03 -12.91
N LEU A 10 -3.02 13.41 -11.79
CA LEU A 10 -2.33 13.71 -10.53
C LEU A 10 -1.88 12.45 -9.77
N ILE A 11 -2.60 11.34 -9.90
CA ILE A 11 -2.36 10.10 -9.12
C ILE A 11 -1.51 9.09 -9.90
N ASN A 12 -1.65 9.04 -11.24
CA ASN A 12 -0.91 8.12 -12.09
C ASN A 12 -0.03 8.86 -13.12
N PRO A 13 0.85 9.76 -12.70
CA PRO A 13 1.64 10.47 -13.67
C PRO A 13 2.67 9.54 -14.32
N GLY A 14 2.77 9.57 -15.65
CA GLY A 14 3.70 8.77 -16.45
C GLY A 14 5.17 9.20 -16.33
N PHE A 15 5.72 9.29 -15.11
CA PHE A 15 7.13 9.69 -14.87
C PHE A 15 8.13 8.52 -14.95
N ALA A 16 7.65 7.33 -15.33
CA ALA A 16 8.43 6.11 -15.44
C ALA A 16 9.64 6.19 -16.38
N ASP A 17 9.65 7.17 -17.31
CA ASP A 17 10.69 7.36 -18.32
C ASP A 17 11.76 8.41 -17.94
N ALA A 18 12.01 8.62 -16.65
CA ALA A 18 12.99 9.58 -16.12
C ALA A 18 12.75 11.05 -16.53
N GLN A 19 11.53 11.39 -16.96
CA GLN A 19 11.15 12.78 -17.16
C GLN A 19 11.08 13.50 -15.81
N THR A 20 11.65 14.71 -15.74
CA THR A 20 11.54 15.55 -14.56
C THR A 20 10.06 15.85 -14.31
N ARG A 21 9.57 15.52 -13.12
CA ARG A 21 8.20 15.83 -12.70
C ARG A 21 7.92 17.32 -12.89
N GLN A 22 6.93 17.64 -13.73
CA GLN A 22 6.49 19.02 -13.99
C GLN A 22 5.23 19.40 -13.19
N GLN A 23 4.57 18.42 -12.58
CA GLN A 23 3.35 18.63 -11.82
C GLN A 23 3.64 18.76 -10.31
N PRO A 24 2.92 19.62 -9.58
CA PRO A 24 2.97 19.66 -8.12
C PRO A 24 2.66 18.31 -7.49
N SER A 25 2.95 18.17 -6.19
CA SER A 25 2.50 17.00 -5.45
C SER A 25 0.96 16.92 -5.40
N TYR A 26 0.41 15.72 -5.29
CA TYR A 26 -0.99 15.49 -4.92
C TYR A 26 -1.40 16.17 -3.59
N TYR A 27 -0.44 16.55 -2.75
CA TYR A 27 -0.68 17.28 -1.51
C TYR A 27 -0.42 18.80 -1.64
N HIS A 28 -0.32 19.35 -2.86
CA HIS A 28 0.02 20.75 -3.10
C HIS A 28 -0.90 21.72 -2.34
N CYS A 29 -2.21 21.54 -2.44
CA CYS A 29 -3.18 22.40 -1.79
C CYS A 29 -3.05 22.33 -0.27
N GLN A 30 -2.84 21.14 0.30
CA GLN A 30 -2.65 20.94 1.74
C GLN A 30 -1.33 21.56 2.21
N LEU A 31 -0.27 21.40 1.42
CA LEU A 31 1.02 22.05 1.65
C LEU A 31 0.87 23.57 1.67
N ARG A 32 0.21 24.16 0.67
CA ARG A 32 -0.07 25.61 0.62
C ARG A 32 -0.89 26.07 1.82
N ALA A 33 -1.93 25.33 2.20
CA ALA A 33 -2.74 25.67 3.36
C ALA A 33 -1.93 25.66 4.67
N LEU A 34 -1.00 24.70 4.83
CA LEU A 34 -0.11 24.64 5.98
C LEU A 34 0.87 25.82 5.99
N LEU A 35 1.53 26.11 4.85
CA LEU A 35 2.49 27.22 4.73
C LEU A 35 1.84 28.60 4.89
N ASP A 36 0.58 28.75 4.47
CA ASP A 36 -0.21 29.97 4.65
C ASP A 36 -0.79 30.11 6.07
N GLY A 37 -0.56 29.14 6.97
CA GLY A 37 -1.09 29.16 8.35
C GLY A 37 -2.60 28.93 8.46
N LYS A 38 -3.23 28.31 7.45
CA LYS A 38 -4.68 28.03 7.42
C LYS A 38 -5.04 26.72 8.14
N VAL A 39 -4.06 25.81 8.30
CA VAL A 39 -4.18 24.55 9.03
C VAL A 39 -2.90 24.32 9.82
N ASP A 40 -2.99 23.59 10.93
CA ASP A 40 -1.81 23.29 11.78
C ASP A 40 -1.08 22.02 11.37
N ALA A 41 -1.81 21.07 10.76
CA ALA A 41 -1.28 19.79 10.30
C ALA A 41 -2.22 19.16 9.26
N PHE A 42 -1.69 18.24 8.46
CA PHE A 42 -2.48 17.38 7.58
C PHE A 42 -1.85 15.99 7.47
N PHE A 43 -2.64 15.01 7.05
CA PHE A 43 -2.19 13.64 6.80
C PHE A 43 -1.75 13.47 5.35
N ALA A 44 -0.58 12.83 5.15
CA ALA A 44 -0.07 12.46 3.84
C ALA A 44 0.40 11.00 3.86
N LYS A 45 0.30 10.32 2.71
CA LYS A 45 0.71 8.92 2.48
C LYS A 45 1.21 8.71 1.04
N GLY A 46 1.98 7.64 0.85
CA GLY A 46 2.43 7.17 -0.46
C GLY A 46 3.58 7.99 -1.06
N GLY A 47 3.91 7.70 -2.31
CA GLY A 47 5.07 8.27 -3.01
C GLY A 47 5.04 9.79 -3.17
N GLU A 48 3.85 10.37 -3.17
CA GLU A 48 3.63 11.81 -3.22
C GLU A 48 4.25 12.57 -2.04
N ILE A 49 4.54 11.90 -0.91
CA ILE A 49 5.26 12.51 0.22
C ILE A 49 6.63 13.05 -0.22
N ALA A 50 7.37 12.31 -1.06
CA ALA A 50 8.70 12.73 -1.49
C ALA A 50 8.65 13.98 -2.38
N ALA A 51 7.66 14.05 -3.28
CA ALA A 51 7.40 15.23 -4.10
C ALA A 51 7.02 16.44 -3.23
N MET A 52 6.10 16.25 -2.28
CA MET A 52 5.67 17.29 -1.34
C MET A 52 6.83 17.81 -0.47
N GLN A 53 7.70 16.94 0.02
CA GLN A 53 8.87 17.34 0.81
C GLN A 53 9.83 18.22 -0.01
N ARG A 54 10.11 17.85 -1.26
CA ARG A 54 10.91 18.70 -2.17
C ARG A 54 10.26 20.04 -2.44
N GLU A 55 8.97 20.02 -2.77
CA GLU A 55 8.18 21.21 -3.06
C GLU A 55 8.13 22.19 -1.88
N SER A 56 8.11 21.67 -0.65
CA SER A 56 8.10 22.49 0.56
C SER A 56 9.37 23.32 0.78
N GLY A 57 10.49 22.97 0.14
CA GLY A 57 11.78 23.63 0.35
C GLY A 57 12.27 23.63 1.81
N GLY A 58 11.84 22.67 2.63
CA GLY A 58 12.13 22.62 4.07
C GLY A 58 11.14 23.40 4.96
N GLY A 59 10.07 23.95 4.39
CA GLY A 59 9.03 24.67 5.12
C GLY A 59 8.09 23.80 5.94
N ILE A 60 8.24 22.47 5.90
CA ILE A 60 7.44 21.52 6.67
C ILE A 60 8.33 20.55 7.44
N ARG A 61 7.76 19.94 8.48
CA ARG A 61 8.38 18.82 9.21
C ARG A 61 7.36 17.75 9.50
N MET A 62 7.81 16.49 9.50
CA MET A 62 6.97 15.36 9.91
C MET A 62 6.80 15.38 11.44
N LEU A 63 5.56 15.38 11.91
CA LEU A 63 5.24 15.32 13.35
C LEU A 63 5.29 13.90 13.89
N TYR A 64 4.81 12.94 13.11
CA TYR A 64 4.74 11.54 13.50
C TYR A 64 4.84 10.62 12.29
N ASN A 65 5.76 9.65 12.35
CA ASN A 65 5.92 8.64 11.31
C ASN A 65 5.07 7.39 11.61
N LEU A 66 3.92 7.26 10.95
CA LEU A 66 3.05 6.09 11.13
C LEU A 66 3.70 4.76 10.71
N ILE A 67 4.73 4.79 9.85
CA ILE A 67 5.49 3.60 9.47
C ILE A 67 6.19 2.99 10.69
N GLU A 68 6.58 3.80 11.66
CA GLU A 68 7.30 3.39 12.87
C GLU A 68 6.40 3.10 14.06
N ALA A 69 5.09 3.40 13.95
CA ALA A 69 4.15 3.26 15.06
C ALA A 69 4.12 1.81 15.60
N LYS A 70 4.10 1.69 16.93
CA LYS A 70 4.01 0.40 17.62
C LYS A 70 2.91 0.48 18.67
N PRO A 71 2.14 -0.60 18.88
CA PRO A 71 2.17 -1.91 18.20
C PRO A 71 1.56 -1.86 16.77
N LEU A 72 1.55 -2.98 16.04
CA LEU A 72 1.16 -3.01 14.61
C LEU A 72 -0.22 -2.38 14.33
N TRP A 73 -1.19 -2.59 15.22
CA TRP A 73 -2.52 -2.01 15.05
C TRP A 73 -2.52 -0.47 15.04
N ALA A 74 -1.51 0.17 15.63
CA ALA A 74 -1.36 1.63 15.59
C ALA A 74 -1.01 2.16 14.18
N LYS A 75 -0.63 1.26 13.26
CA LYS A 75 -0.41 1.59 11.85
C LYS A 75 -1.68 1.46 11.00
N VAL A 76 -2.75 0.89 11.53
CA VAL A 76 -3.98 0.60 10.78
C VAL A 76 -4.60 1.91 10.32
N ASN A 77 -4.83 2.01 9.02
CA ASN A 77 -5.42 3.17 8.38
C ASN A 77 -6.05 2.74 7.03
N ASN A 78 -6.56 3.69 6.26
CA ASN A 78 -7.21 3.42 4.98
C ASN A 78 -6.32 2.75 3.90
N ALA A 79 -5.03 2.56 4.13
CA ALA A 79 -4.09 1.86 3.25
C ALA A 79 -3.37 0.67 3.90
N THR A 80 -3.59 0.40 5.18
CA THR A 80 -2.87 -0.64 5.94
C THR A 80 -3.84 -1.42 6.84
N PRO A 81 -4.00 -2.74 6.65
CA PRO A 81 -3.31 -3.59 5.67
C PRO A 81 -3.80 -3.37 4.23
N ARG A 82 -2.94 -3.66 3.24
CA ARG A 82 -3.38 -3.77 1.84
C ARG A 82 -4.02 -5.13 1.62
N LEU A 83 -5.29 -5.13 1.21
CA LEU A 83 -6.04 -6.36 0.95
C LEU A 83 -5.88 -6.78 -0.52
N LEU A 84 -5.59 -8.06 -0.73
CA LEU A 84 -5.70 -8.70 -2.04
C LEU A 84 -7.09 -9.31 -2.15
N THR A 85 -7.90 -8.80 -3.07
CA THR A 85 -9.29 -9.26 -3.24
C THR A 85 -9.53 -9.78 -4.65
N VAL A 86 -10.45 -10.74 -4.76
CA VAL A 86 -10.97 -11.27 -6.03
C VAL A 86 -12.49 -11.35 -5.92
N SER A 87 -13.19 -11.32 -7.04
CA SER A 87 -14.64 -11.47 -7.04
C SER A 87 -15.03 -12.89 -6.58
N ASN A 88 -16.12 -12.99 -5.81
CA ASN A 88 -16.62 -14.28 -5.33
C ASN A 88 -17.07 -15.19 -6.50
N SER A 89 -17.52 -14.64 -7.62
CA SER A 89 -17.81 -15.43 -8.82
C SER A 89 -16.56 -16.10 -9.36
N LEU A 90 -15.41 -15.41 -9.39
CA LEU A 90 -14.15 -15.99 -9.85
C LEU A 90 -13.70 -17.14 -8.93
N VAL A 91 -13.87 -16.98 -7.60
CA VAL A 91 -13.58 -18.05 -6.62
C VAL A 91 -14.41 -19.30 -6.89
N ARG A 92 -15.72 -19.15 -7.15
CA ARG A 92 -16.61 -20.29 -7.37
C ARG A 92 -16.46 -20.92 -8.75
N GLU A 93 -16.33 -20.11 -9.79
CA GLU A 93 -16.42 -20.56 -11.17
C GLU A 93 -15.05 -20.92 -11.74
N ARG A 94 -13.99 -20.24 -11.32
CA ARG A 94 -12.62 -20.38 -11.82
C ARG A 94 -11.58 -20.34 -10.68
N PRO A 95 -11.67 -21.23 -9.68
CA PRO A 95 -10.68 -21.31 -8.61
C PRO A 95 -9.25 -21.51 -9.14
N ASP A 96 -9.09 -22.21 -10.26
CA ASP A 96 -7.83 -22.39 -10.97
C ASP A 96 -7.17 -21.06 -11.37
N ALA A 97 -7.97 -20.07 -11.77
CA ALA A 97 -7.49 -18.75 -12.13
C ALA A 97 -7.05 -17.95 -10.89
N VAL A 98 -7.76 -18.09 -9.76
CA VAL A 98 -7.38 -17.48 -8.49
C VAL A 98 -6.05 -18.04 -7.99
N VAL A 99 -5.90 -19.37 -8.00
CA VAL A 99 -4.63 -20.03 -7.65
C VAL A 99 -3.51 -19.54 -8.57
N ARG A 100 -3.73 -19.50 -9.89
CA ARG A 100 -2.74 -18.99 -10.85
C ARG A 100 -2.34 -17.55 -10.57
N TYR A 101 -3.30 -16.68 -10.25
CA TYR A 101 -3.04 -15.29 -9.91
C TYR A 101 -2.16 -15.19 -8.65
N ALA A 102 -2.54 -15.86 -7.57
CA ALA A 102 -1.77 -15.91 -6.33
C ALA A 102 -0.35 -16.45 -6.54
N ARG A 103 -0.19 -17.51 -7.35
CA ARG A 103 1.12 -18.07 -7.71
C ARG A 103 2.03 -17.05 -8.39
N ILE A 104 1.52 -16.27 -9.34
CA ILE A 104 2.31 -15.23 -10.03
C ILE A 104 2.79 -14.17 -9.04
N LEU A 105 1.91 -13.75 -8.11
CA LEU A 105 2.28 -12.80 -7.07
C LEU A 105 3.37 -13.36 -6.13
N LEU A 106 3.24 -14.63 -5.73
CA LEU A 106 4.23 -15.31 -4.89
C LEU A 106 5.59 -15.47 -5.58
N LYS A 107 5.60 -15.77 -6.88
CA LYS A 107 6.83 -15.79 -7.69
C LYS A 107 7.49 -14.41 -7.75
N ALA A 108 6.70 -13.37 -8.04
CA ALA A 108 7.20 -12.00 -8.11
C ALA A 108 7.75 -11.53 -6.77
N ALA A 109 7.06 -11.82 -5.67
CA ALA A 109 7.52 -11.47 -4.33
C ALA A 109 8.79 -12.24 -3.92
N THR A 110 8.87 -13.54 -4.24
CA THR A 110 10.09 -14.34 -4.00
C THR A 110 11.27 -13.85 -4.83
N TRP A 111 11.03 -13.45 -6.08
CA TRP A 111 12.05 -12.85 -6.94
C TRP A 111 12.52 -11.49 -6.38
N ALA A 112 11.60 -10.61 -5.99
CA ALA A 112 11.93 -9.28 -5.46
C ALA A 112 12.68 -9.33 -4.12
N ALA A 113 12.43 -10.36 -3.31
CA ALA A 113 13.11 -10.59 -2.04
C ALA A 113 14.59 -10.96 -2.17
N GLN A 114 15.05 -11.35 -3.37
CA GLN A 114 16.46 -11.68 -3.59
C GLN A 114 17.31 -10.41 -3.62
N PRO A 115 18.44 -10.34 -2.86
CA PRO A 115 19.28 -9.14 -2.80
C PRO A 115 19.68 -8.58 -4.17
N GLN A 116 20.03 -9.45 -5.12
CA GLN A 116 20.43 -9.08 -6.48
C GLN A 116 19.30 -8.47 -7.32
N ASN A 117 18.04 -8.67 -6.96
CA ASN A 117 16.87 -8.18 -7.70
C ASN A 117 16.25 -6.92 -7.08
N THR A 118 16.67 -6.52 -5.88
CA THR A 118 16.07 -5.39 -5.15
C THR A 118 16.09 -4.08 -5.93
N ALA A 119 17.16 -3.80 -6.70
CA ALA A 119 17.25 -2.60 -7.52
C ALA A 119 16.20 -2.59 -8.65
N GLU A 120 16.01 -3.73 -9.33
CA GLU A 120 15.03 -3.87 -10.40
C GLU A 120 13.59 -3.84 -9.85
N ALA A 121 13.35 -4.50 -8.72
CA ALA A 121 12.08 -4.44 -8.01
C ALA A 121 11.73 -3.01 -7.57
N THR A 122 12.71 -2.26 -7.05
CA THR A 122 12.56 -0.84 -6.68
C THR A 122 12.20 -0.01 -7.91
N ALA A 123 12.88 -0.22 -9.04
CA ALA A 123 12.55 0.48 -10.27
C ALA A 123 11.13 0.15 -10.77
N ALA A 124 10.69 -1.10 -10.68
CA ALA A 124 9.33 -1.49 -11.02
C ALA A 124 8.28 -0.82 -10.11
N MET A 125 8.50 -0.83 -8.79
CA MET A 125 7.62 -0.15 -7.84
C MET A 125 7.56 1.35 -8.10
N ALA A 126 8.70 1.99 -8.38
CA ALA A 126 8.78 3.42 -8.65
C ALA A 126 7.97 3.80 -9.89
N ARG A 127 8.10 3.03 -10.98
CA ARG A 127 7.28 3.21 -12.19
C ARG A 127 5.79 3.08 -11.92
N GLU A 128 5.38 2.03 -11.19
CA GLU A 128 3.97 1.79 -10.85
C GLU A 128 3.37 2.88 -9.96
N THR A 129 4.19 3.49 -9.09
CA THR A 129 3.74 4.49 -8.12
C THR A 129 4.00 5.94 -8.56
N GLY A 130 4.47 6.14 -9.81
CA GLY A 130 4.71 7.47 -10.37
C GLY A 130 5.81 8.27 -9.67
N VAL A 131 6.78 7.61 -9.05
CA VAL A 131 7.90 8.26 -8.35
C VAL A 131 9.26 7.79 -8.86
N THR A 132 10.34 8.42 -8.39
CA THR A 132 11.70 7.96 -8.69
C THR A 132 12.09 6.78 -7.79
N PRO A 133 13.03 5.91 -8.20
CA PRO A 133 13.53 4.83 -7.34
C PRO A 133 14.05 5.31 -5.98
N ALA A 134 14.67 6.49 -5.93
CA ALA A 134 15.16 7.09 -4.68
C ALA A 134 14.03 7.51 -3.73
N ASP A 135 12.82 7.75 -4.25
CA ASP A 135 11.67 8.15 -3.44
C ASP A 135 11.03 6.97 -2.70
N ILE A 136 11.27 5.72 -3.12
CA ILE A 136 10.69 4.51 -2.52
C ILE A 136 10.97 4.44 -1.01
N ASP A 137 12.20 4.76 -0.60
CA ASP A 137 12.64 4.71 0.80
C ASP A 137 12.01 5.82 1.66
N THR A 138 11.33 6.81 1.07
CA THR A 138 10.65 7.88 1.81
C THR A 138 9.36 7.38 2.46
N TYR A 139 8.71 6.38 1.87
CA TYR A 139 7.36 5.98 2.28
C TYR A 139 7.15 4.45 2.40
N TYR A 140 8.14 3.66 2.03
CA TYR A 140 8.23 2.24 2.37
C TYR A 140 9.37 1.96 3.35
N THR A 141 9.26 0.85 4.08
CA THR A 141 10.35 0.38 4.95
C THR A 141 11.45 -0.27 4.12
N ALA A 142 12.70 -0.23 4.59
CA ALA A 142 13.84 -0.84 3.90
C ALA A 142 13.66 -2.34 3.60
N ASP A 143 12.85 -3.05 4.40
CA ASP A 143 12.51 -4.46 4.22
C ASP A 143 11.25 -4.70 3.37
N ILE A 144 10.77 -3.70 2.61
CA ILE A 144 9.55 -3.81 1.78
C ILE A 144 9.58 -5.03 0.86
N HIS A 145 10.72 -5.31 0.23
CA HIS A 145 10.92 -6.46 -0.66
C HIS A 145 10.66 -7.81 0.02
N GLN A 146 10.84 -7.89 1.34
CA GLN A 146 10.56 -9.09 2.14
C GLN A 146 9.08 -9.23 2.53
N LYS A 147 8.28 -8.18 2.33
CA LYS A 147 6.89 -8.05 2.76
C LYS A 147 5.87 -8.07 1.60
N LEU A 148 6.32 -8.36 0.38
CA LEU A 148 5.46 -8.37 -0.82
C LEU A 148 4.64 -9.66 -0.98
N LYS A 149 4.96 -10.73 -0.24
CA LYS A 149 4.24 -12.01 -0.34
C LYS A 149 2.83 -11.86 0.25
N PRO A 150 1.76 -12.19 -0.49
CA PRO A 150 0.42 -12.29 0.09
C PRO A 150 0.41 -13.37 1.17
N GLU A 151 0.00 -13.03 2.40
CA GLU A 151 -0.05 -13.96 3.53
C GLU A 151 -1.35 -13.79 4.33
N LEU A 152 -1.72 -14.83 5.09
CA LEU A 152 -2.87 -14.82 6.00
C LEU A 152 -2.43 -15.05 7.46
N SER A 153 -1.34 -14.39 7.87
CA SER A 153 -0.85 -14.51 9.25
C SER A 153 -1.88 -13.97 10.24
N VAL A 154 -1.98 -14.59 11.42
CA VAL A 154 -2.87 -14.14 12.51
C VAL A 154 -2.72 -12.65 12.77
N ARG A 155 -1.46 -12.17 12.76
CA ARG A 155 -1.11 -10.75 12.95
C ARG A 155 -1.75 -9.83 11.91
N LEU A 156 -1.85 -10.22 10.63
CA LEU A 156 -2.49 -9.40 9.60
C LEU A 156 -4.03 -9.52 9.62
N ILE A 157 -4.55 -10.67 10.03
CA ILE A 157 -6.01 -10.84 10.22
C ILE A 157 -6.48 -9.95 11.38
N GLU A 158 -5.72 -9.87 12.47
CA GLU A 158 -6.02 -8.98 13.60
C GLU A 158 -6.02 -7.50 13.20
N THR A 159 -5.14 -7.06 12.29
CA THR A 159 -5.17 -5.66 11.84
C THR A 159 -6.37 -5.35 10.95
N LEU A 160 -6.84 -6.33 10.16
CA LEU A 160 -8.11 -6.21 9.43
C LEU A 160 -9.31 -6.12 10.39
N GLU A 161 -9.30 -6.91 11.47
CA GLU A 161 -10.33 -6.85 12.52
C GLU A 161 -10.36 -5.48 13.24
N VAL A 162 -9.20 -4.87 13.50
CA VAL A 162 -9.11 -3.51 14.04
C VAL A 162 -9.77 -2.51 13.09
N MET A 163 -9.46 -2.58 11.80
CA MET A 163 -10.05 -1.69 10.79
C MET A 163 -11.57 -1.85 10.71
N LYS A 164 -12.07 -3.08 10.59
CA LYS A 164 -13.52 -3.37 10.55
C LYS A 164 -14.21 -2.88 11.81
N SER A 165 -13.64 -3.15 12.99
CA SER A 165 -14.20 -2.74 14.28
C SER A 165 -14.28 -1.22 14.41
N PHE A 166 -13.26 -0.49 13.93
CA PHE A 166 -13.28 0.96 13.85
C PHE A 166 -14.42 1.47 12.95
N LEU A 167 -14.57 0.89 11.76
CA LEU A 167 -15.63 1.29 10.82
C LEU A 167 -17.03 1.05 11.40
N HIS A 168 -17.25 -0.09 12.04
CA HIS A 168 -18.53 -0.42 12.66
C HIS A 168 -18.82 0.47 13.88
N SER A 169 -17.85 0.68 14.78
CA SER A 169 -18.06 1.47 16.00
C SER A 169 -18.35 2.95 15.73
N HIS A 170 -17.92 3.47 14.58
CA HIS A 170 -18.19 4.84 14.14
C HIS A 170 -19.37 4.93 13.15
N GLY A 171 -20.06 3.82 12.87
CA GLY A 171 -21.25 3.81 12.00
C GLY A 171 -20.96 3.96 10.50
N PHE A 172 -19.72 3.74 10.05
CA PHE A 172 -19.41 3.69 8.61
C PHE A 172 -19.93 2.42 7.93
N ILE A 173 -20.11 1.35 8.70
CA ILE A 173 -20.81 0.14 8.28
C ILE A 173 -21.88 -0.20 9.32
N GLU A 174 -23.08 -0.54 8.85
CA GLU A 174 -24.22 -0.82 9.73
C GLU A 174 -24.14 -2.19 10.40
N GLN A 175 -23.62 -3.18 9.67
CA GLN A 175 -23.56 -4.56 10.13
C GLN A 175 -22.11 -5.00 10.32
N ASN A 176 -21.85 -5.65 11.44
CA ASN A 176 -20.62 -6.38 11.65
C ASN A 176 -20.67 -7.73 10.91
N PHE A 177 -19.51 -8.25 10.52
CA PHE A 177 -19.37 -9.51 9.78
C PHE A 177 -18.10 -10.26 10.18
N SER A 178 -18.03 -11.56 9.91
CA SER A 178 -16.82 -12.37 10.12
C SER A 178 -15.82 -12.11 8.99
N THR A 179 -14.61 -11.63 9.30
CA THR A 179 -13.54 -11.52 8.29
C THR A 179 -13.01 -12.89 7.86
N ARG A 180 -13.15 -13.91 8.72
CA ARG A 180 -12.72 -15.27 8.42
C ARG A 180 -13.50 -15.87 7.25
N ASP A 181 -14.77 -15.50 7.12
CA ASP A 181 -15.65 -16.01 6.06
C ASP A 181 -15.25 -15.45 4.68
N TRP A 182 -14.41 -14.40 4.63
CA TRP A 182 -13.90 -13.81 3.39
C TRP A 182 -12.57 -14.43 2.93
N LEU A 183 -11.92 -15.23 3.78
CA LEU A 183 -10.59 -15.74 3.47
C LEU A 183 -10.68 -16.93 2.50
N ALA A 184 -10.03 -16.79 1.34
CA ALA A 184 -9.80 -17.88 0.40
C ALA A 184 -8.56 -18.70 0.80
N THR A 185 -8.50 -19.15 2.06
CA THR A 185 -7.31 -19.77 2.67
C THR A 185 -6.80 -20.97 1.88
N ASP A 186 -7.69 -21.87 1.48
CA ASP A 186 -7.30 -23.10 0.78
C ASP A 186 -6.72 -22.81 -0.60
N LEU A 187 -7.24 -21.80 -1.31
CA LEU A 187 -6.71 -21.38 -2.61
C LEU A 187 -5.32 -20.74 -2.49
N LEU A 188 -5.10 -19.92 -1.46
CA LEU A 188 -3.77 -19.36 -1.22
C LEU A 188 -2.79 -20.45 -0.78
N ARG A 189 -3.22 -21.41 0.05
CA ARG A 189 -2.40 -22.55 0.47
C ARG A 189 -2.00 -23.43 -0.72
N GLU A 190 -2.92 -23.69 -1.64
CA GLU A 190 -2.63 -24.40 -2.89
C GLU A 190 -1.57 -23.66 -3.72
N ALA A 191 -1.69 -22.32 -3.82
CA ALA A 191 -0.69 -21.49 -4.50
C ALA A 191 0.69 -21.57 -3.84
N TYR A 192 0.77 -21.55 -2.51
CA TYR A 192 2.02 -21.74 -1.76
C TYR A 192 2.65 -23.09 -2.06
N ALA A 193 1.86 -24.17 -1.99
CA ALA A 193 2.34 -25.53 -2.28
C ALA A 193 2.85 -25.66 -3.72
N ALA A 194 2.16 -25.07 -4.69
CA ALA A 194 2.55 -25.08 -6.10
C ALA A 194 3.86 -24.33 -6.40
N GLU A 195 4.25 -23.39 -5.53
CA GLU A 195 5.51 -22.64 -5.62
C GLU A 195 6.60 -23.16 -4.66
N GLY A 196 6.33 -24.26 -3.95
CA GLY A 196 7.26 -24.84 -2.98
C GLY A 196 7.54 -23.93 -1.77
N ILE A 197 6.63 -23.00 -1.47
CA ILE A 197 6.76 -22.07 -0.35
C ILE A 197 6.10 -22.70 0.88
N PRO A 198 6.79 -22.79 2.03
CA PRO A 198 6.19 -23.27 3.26
C PRO A 198 5.01 -22.39 3.68
N TRP A 199 3.89 -23.03 3.98
CA TRP A 199 2.76 -22.37 4.63
C TRP A 199 3.13 -22.08 6.09
N VAL A 200 2.78 -20.89 6.58
CA VAL A 200 2.95 -20.51 7.98
C VAL A 200 1.55 -20.33 8.55
N ASP A 201 1.20 -21.15 9.54
CA ASP A 201 -0.08 -21.06 10.26
C ASP A 201 -0.14 -19.85 11.21
#